data_AF-A0A925SZK1-F1
#
_entry.id   AF-A0A925SZK1-F1
#
_cell.length_a   1.000
_cell.length_b   1.000
_cell.length_c   1.000
_cell.angle_alpha   90.00
_cell.angle_beta   90.00
_cell.angle_gamma   90.00
#
_symmetry.space_group_name_H-M   'P 1'
#
loop_
_entity.id
_entity.type
_entity.pdbx_description
1 polymer ?
#
loop_
_entity_poly.entity_id
_entity_poly.type
_entity_poly.pdbx_seq_one_letter_code
_entity_poly.pdbx_strand_id
1 'polypeptide(L)'
;MNKSAPRRRSMVGWYDPRVLAHSAYQVAIANVFGRHSDTRLIEALASQPQSEFDYSQATAGEFWFDYVADTGDGWNPTYSVANALATPTLALGDEVTQAGKLLVFGGDEVYPYPSRNEYVVRTETPYAHAFAGRAKPDIFAIPGNHDWYDSLVAFSRTFCRPERGFAGCCTKQTRSYFALHLPGNWWLCAIDLQLGAELDEPQVQYFQRVAARMDDQASLIFCVPEPRWILEDAYPKHESYEEDTSTRFLEEKVFKRRARVFLTGDLHFYKRHENPEGIQKITSGGGGAFLHPTHAPGAKILRNGFEEVATYPDARTSARLTWRNFLFPFLNPKSGWLYAFLYSMSAWLASASLEASDVIDLPTALSSTLNAAIRDPLNGMWLVTIVAAFIFFTDTHLRSWRILGGAFHALLHLAAAFAVGWIALLLTVQAFDLYYGSIVQLLLSGVITFLLGGPVGSFILGVYLFTSIRVFGRHGNEAFSSLRIQDFKQWLRLKVGADGALTIYAIGIDRVARQWRDAERGGAATSLPADGRATAPRLIDKVIVRPAKG
;
A
#
# COMPACT_ATOMS: atom_id res chain seq x y z
N MET A 1 -28.06 0.68 -24.34
CA MET A 1 -27.00 1.48 -23.68
C MET A 1 -25.66 1.06 -24.28
N ASN A 2 -24.95 1.98 -24.95
CA ASN A 2 -23.57 1.77 -25.40
C ASN A 2 -22.74 1.34 -24.19
N LYS A 3 -22.33 0.07 -24.11
CA LYS A 3 -21.39 -0.39 -23.08
C LYS A 3 -20.03 0.19 -23.46
N SER A 4 -19.75 1.40 -22.98
CA SER A 4 -18.40 1.97 -23.08
C SER A 4 -17.42 0.98 -22.47
N ALA A 5 -16.27 0.78 -23.14
CA ALA A 5 -15.20 -0.06 -22.62
C ALA A 5 -14.86 0.36 -21.18
N PRO A 6 -14.54 -0.59 -20.28
CA PRO A 6 -14.26 -0.28 -18.89
C PRO A 6 -13.15 0.77 -18.78
N ARG A 7 -13.34 1.76 -17.91
CA ARG A 7 -12.34 2.82 -17.70
C ARG A 7 -11.11 2.24 -17.01
N ARG A 8 -10.10 1.85 -17.80
CA ARG A 8 -8.83 1.30 -17.30
C ARG A 8 -7.99 2.40 -16.63
N ARG A 9 -7.97 2.46 -15.30
CA ARG A 9 -7.15 3.42 -14.53
C ARG A 9 -5.67 3.03 -14.55
N SER A 10 -4.79 4.02 -14.70
CA SER A 10 -3.36 3.85 -14.43
C SER A 10 -3.10 3.68 -12.92
N MET A 11 -1.90 3.21 -12.58
CA MET A 11 -1.39 3.27 -11.20
C MET A 11 -1.54 4.68 -10.62
N VAL A 12 -1.80 4.78 -9.32
CA VAL A 12 -1.83 6.05 -8.60
C VAL A 12 -0.47 6.74 -8.71
N GLY A 13 -0.49 8.03 -9.04
CA GLY A 13 0.70 8.89 -8.93
C GLY A 13 0.84 9.35 -7.49
N TRP A 14 1.47 8.54 -6.64
CA TRP A 14 1.61 8.82 -5.20
C TRP A 14 2.34 10.14 -4.90
N TYR A 15 3.20 10.58 -5.82
CA TYR A 15 3.91 11.86 -5.76
C TYR A 15 3.28 12.98 -6.62
N ASP A 16 2.08 12.76 -7.17
CA ASP A 16 1.34 13.83 -7.84
C ASP A 16 0.89 14.85 -6.78
N PRO A 17 1.11 16.17 -6.96
CA PRO A 17 0.80 17.18 -5.94
C PRO A 17 -0.65 17.15 -5.44
N ARG A 18 -1.60 16.82 -6.31
CA ARG A 18 -3.02 16.67 -5.94
C ARG A 18 -3.27 15.47 -5.02
N VAL A 19 -2.56 14.36 -5.26
CA VAL A 19 -2.68 13.15 -4.41
C VAL A 19 -2.06 13.45 -3.05
N LEU A 20 -0.84 14.01 -3.02
CA LEU A 20 -0.18 14.41 -1.77
C LEU A 20 -1.03 15.37 -0.93
N ALA A 21 -1.58 16.42 -1.55
CA ALA A 21 -2.44 17.38 -0.86
C ALA A 21 -3.73 16.73 -0.31
N HIS A 22 -4.36 15.84 -1.09
CA HIS A 22 -5.55 15.14 -0.65
C HIS A 22 -5.25 14.12 0.46
N SER A 23 -4.17 13.37 0.36
CA SER A 23 -3.71 12.45 1.40
C SER A 23 -3.42 13.21 2.71
N ALA A 24 -2.73 14.35 2.64
CA ALA A 24 -2.50 15.19 3.82
C ALA A 24 -3.81 15.67 4.46
N TYR A 25 -4.79 16.07 3.64
CA TYR A 25 -6.12 16.46 4.11
C TYR A 25 -6.88 15.30 4.79
N GLN A 26 -6.88 14.11 4.17
CA GLN A 26 -7.55 12.93 4.72
C GLN A 26 -6.90 12.48 6.03
N VAL A 27 -5.57 12.46 6.11
CA VAL A 27 -4.84 12.15 7.35
C VAL A 27 -5.13 13.17 8.45
N ALA A 28 -5.24 14.46 8.11
CA ALA A 28 -5.62 15.48 9.08
C ALA A 28 -7.05 15.25 9.62
N ILE A 29 -8.02 14.97 8.75
CA ILE A 29 -9.39 14.65 9.16
C ILE A 29 -9.45 13.37 9.99
N ALA A 30 -8.77 12.31 9.56
CA ALA A 30 -8.75 11.04 10.27
C ALA A 30 -8.16 11.18 11.69
N ASN A 31 -7.12 12.00 11.85
CA ASN A 31 -6.55 12.29 13.17
C ASN A 31 -7.46 13.15 14.06
N VAL A 32 -8.20 14.12 13.48
CA VAL A 32 -9.05 15.05 14.24
C VAL A 32 -10.42 14.45 14.56
N PHE A 33 -11.04 13.72 13.63
CA PHE A 33 -12.41 13.22 13.73
C PHE A 33 -12.50 11.68 13.76
N GLY A 34 -11.59 10.97 13.07
CA GLY A 34 -11.63 9.51 12.94
C GLY A 34 -11.39 8.75 14.25
N ARG A 35 -10.55 9.28 15.15
CA ARG A 35 -10.37 8.70 16.50
C ARG A 35 -11.59 8.86 17.41
N HIS A 36 -12.55 9.70 17.05
CA HIS A 36 -13.70 10.05 17.90
C HIS A 36 -15.06 9.65 17.32
N SER A 37 -15.09 9.05 16.11
CA SER A 37 -16.32 8.64 15.42
C SER A 37 -16.21 7.21 14.88
N ASP A 38 -16.29 6.23 15.79
CA ASP A 38 -16.36 4.82 15.40
C ASP A 38 -17.75 4.50 14.82
N THR A 39 -17.83 4.47 13.48
CA THR A 39 -19.05 4.20 12.74
C THR A 39 -19.54 2.76 12.93
N ARG A 40 -18.69 1.83 13.38
CA ARG A 40 -19.10 0.44 13.68
C ARG A 40 -20.14 0.38 14.79
N LEU A 41 -20.09 1.29 15.77
CA LEU A 41 -21.10 1.38 16.83
C LEU A 41 -22.47 1.80 16.27
N ILE A 42 -22.47 2.77 15.34
CA ILE A 42 -23.70 3.22 14.67
C ILE A 42 -24.23 2.11 13.75
N GLU A 43 -23.36 1.45 13.00
CA GLU A 43 -23.73 0.31 12.17
C GLU A 43 -24.27 -0.83 13.02
N ALA A 44 -23.65 -1.15 14.15
CA ALA A 44 -24.10 -2.20 15.06
C ALA A 44 -25.55 -1.97 15.53
N LEU A 45 -25.96 -0.72 15.74
CA LEU A 45 -27.33 -0.35 16.07
C LEU A 45 -28.29 -0.38 14.87
N ALA A 46 -27.81 -0.05 13.67
CA ALA A 46 -28.64 0.14 12.49
C ALA A 46 -28.79 -1.12 11.60
N SER A 47 -27.87 -2.08 11.69
CA SER A 47 -27.79 -3.20 10.76
C SER A 47 -28.20 -4.53 11.39
N GLN A 48 -28.72 -5.44 10.57
CA GLN A 48 -29.25 -6.73 11.03
C GLN A 48 -28.18 -7.54 11.79
N PRO A 49 -28.56 -8.33 12.82
CA PRO A 49 -27.63 -9.22 13.50
C PRO A 49 -26.91 -10.12 12.51
N GLN A 50 -25.58 -10.18 12.59
CA GLN A 50 -24.75 -11.08 11.78
C GLN A 50 -24.41 -12.33 12.59
N SER A 51 -24.58 -13.51 11.99
CA SER A 51 -24.06 -14.79 12.50
C SER A 51 -22.72 -15.14 11.84
N GLU A 52 -22.10 -16.24 12.25
CA GLU A 52 -21.10 -16.92 11.43
C GLU A 52 -21.71 -17.42 10.13
N PHE A 53 -20.86 -17.66 9.13
CA PHE A 53 -21.24 -18.20 7.83
C PHE A 53 -20.72 -19.63 7.69
N ASP A 54 -21.63 -20.58 7.51
CA ASP A 54 -21.32 -22.01 7.52
C ASP A 54 -21.08 -22.58 6.12
N TYR A 55 -19.88 -23.12 5.90
CA TYR A 55 -19.45 -23.86 4.73
C TYR A 55 -18.95 -25.28 5.10
N SER A 56 -19.09 -25.71 6.36
CA SER A 56 -18.63 -27.01 6.86
C SER A 56 -19.27 -28.19 6.12
N GLN A 57 -20.53 -28.01 5.69
CA GLN A 57 -21.31 -29.02 4.97
C GLN A 57 -21.01 -29.09 3.47
N ALA A 58 -19.98 -28.40 2.97
CA ALA A 58 -19.49 -28.56 1.61
C ALA A 58 -18.85 -29.96 1.43
N THR A 59 -19.68 -30.98 1.43
CA THR A 59 -19.39 -32.40 1.67
C THR A 59 -19.00 -33.18 0.40
N ALA A 60 -18.77 -32.51 -0.72
CA ALA A 60 -18.44 -33.15 -1.99
C ALA A 60 -16.93 -33.06 -2.34
N GLY A 61 -16.04 -33.32 -1.38
CA GLY A 61 -14.59 -33.38 -1.60
C GLY A 61 -13.81 -32.17 -1.08
N GLU A 62 -12.75 -31.79 -1.80
CA GLU A 62 -11.85 -30.68 -1.45
C GLU A 62 -12.58 -29.33 -1.50
N PHE A 63 -12.36 -28.46 -0.50
CA PHE A 63 -12.93 -27.11 -0.47
C PHE A 63 -11.87 -26.07 -0.78
N TRP A 64 -12.06 -25.33 -1.88
CA TRP A 64 -11.15 -24.31 -2.34
C TRP A 64 -11.69 -22.91 -2.06
N PHE A 65 -10.83 -22.02 -1.55
CA PHE A 65 -11.11 -20.59 -1.41
C PHE A 65 -9.86 -19.76 -1.67
N ASP A 66 -10.04 -18.52 -2.09
CA ASP A 66 -8.96 -17.61 -2.44
C ASP A 66 -8.88 -16.45 -1.43
N TYR A 67 -7.66 -15.94 -1.20
CA TYR A 67 -7.39 -14.76 -0.38
C TYR A 67 -6.51 -13.78 -1.17
N VAL A 68 -6.89 -12.50 -1.17
CA VAL A 68 -6.16 -11.43 -1.86
C VAL A 68 -6.28 -10.13 -1.07
N ALA A 69 -5.23 -9.34 -0.99
CA ALA A 69 -5.24 -8.03 -0.32
C ALA A 69 -4.54 -6.98 -1.18
N ASP A 70 -4.74 -5.70 -0.86
CA ASP A 70 -4.06 -4.54 -1.44
C ASP A 70 -4.31 -4.43 -2.95
N THR A 71 -5.57 -4.21 -3.30
CA THR A 71 -6.06 -4.14 -4.68
C THR A 71 -6.48 -2.71 -5.06
N GLY A 72 -6.66 -2.44 -6.35
CA GLY A 72 -7.27 -1.18 -6.79
C GLY A 72 -6.32 0.01 -6.99
N ASP A 73 -5.01 -0.17 -6.95
CA ASP A 73 -4.06 0.90 -7.31
C ASP A 73 -4.01 1.17 -8.82
N GLY A 74 -4.09 0.13 -9.65
CA GLY A 74 -4.17 0.28 -11.11
C GLY A 74 -4.83 -0.90 -11.80
N TRP A 75 -5.35 -0.66 -13.01
CA TRP A 75 -6.09 -1.67 -13.77
C TRP A 75 -5.26 -2.92 -14.07
N ASN A 76 -4.05 -2.76 -14.61
CA ASN A 76 -3.24 -3.88 -15.08
C ASN A 76 -2.93 -4.93 -14.00
N PRO A 77 -2.37 -4.56 -12.83
CA PRO A 77 -2.08 -5.54 -11.78
C PRO A 77 -3.35 -6.13 -11.18
N THR A 78 -4.33 -5.29 -10.80
CA THR A 78 -5.61 -5.74 -10.24
C THR A 78 -6.34 -6.71 -11.19
N TYR A 79 -6.44 -6.38 -12.47
CA TYR A 79 -7.13 -7.23 -13.45
C TYR A 79 -6.35 -8.51 -13.75
N SER A 80 -5.01 -8.46 -13.75
CA SER A 80 -4.18 -9.67 -13.96
C SER A 80 -4.39 -10.69 -12.84
N VAL A 81 -4.38 -10.24 -11.58
CA VAL A 81 -4.65 -11.08 -10.42
C VAL A 81 -6.10 -11.58 -10.45
N ALA A 82 -7.08 -10.69 -10.62
CA ALA A 82 -8.49 -11.07 -10.68
C ALA A 82 -8.77 -12.10 -11.80
N ASN A 83 -8.21 -11.92 -12.99
CA ASN A 83 -8.41 -12.85 -14.11
C ASN A 83 -7.74 -14.21 -13.86
N ALA A 84 -6.57 -14.24 -13.23
CA ALA A 84 -5.90 -15.48 -12.85
C ALA A 84 -6.68 -16.22 -11.76
N LEU A 85 -7.10 -15.51 -10.71
CA LEU A 85 -7.94 -16.03 -9.62
C LEU A 85 -9.24 -16.63 -10.15
N ALA A 86 -9.93 -15.91 -11.05
CA ALA A 86 -11.16 -16.38 -11.66
C ALA A 86 -10.96 -17.56 -12.64
N THR A 87 -9.73 -17.92 -13.02
CA THR A 87 -9.50 -19.02 -13.98
C THR A 87 -9.85 -20.36 -13.32
N PRO A 88 -10.75 -21.18 -13.91
CA PRO A 88 -11.30 -22.37 -13.24
C PRO A 88 -10.25 -23.36 -12.74
N THR A 89 -9.19 -23.53 -13.52
CA THR A 89 -8.05 -24.38 -13.19
C THR A 89 -6.76 -23.66 -13.55
N LEU A 90 -5.76 -23.74 -12.65
CA LEU A 90 -4.42 -23.22 -12.90
C LEU A 90 -3.43 -24.37 -12.77
N ALA A 91 -2.62 -24.57 -13.82
CA ALA A 91 -1.45 -25.44 -13.79
C ALA A 91 -0.26 -24.64 -13.27
N LEU A 92 0.35 -25.07 -12.17
CA LEU A 92 1.40 -24.38 -11.44
C LEU A 92 2.64 -25.29 -11.32
N GLY A 93 3.18 -25.71 -12.47
CA GLY A 93 4.16 -26.80 -12.52
C GLY A 93 3.44 -28.14 -12.41
N ASP A 94 3.84 -28.96 -11.44
CA ASP A 94 3.26 -30.30 -11.20
C ASP A 94 1.93 -30.25 -10.41
N GLU A 95 1.54 -29.07 -9.94
CA GLU A 95 0.32 -28.87 -9.16
C GLU A 95 -0.79 -28.29 -10.05
N VAL A 96 -2.01 -28.80 -9.89
CA VAL A 96 -3.21 -28.22 -10.50
C VAL A 96 -4.14 -27.75 -9.40
N THR A 97 -4.52 -26.48 -9.45
CA THR A 97 -5.42 -25.87 -8.46
C THR A 97 -6.76 -25.49 -9.09
N GLN A 98 -7.81 -25.42 -8.28
CA GLN A 98 -9.16 -25.04 -8.71
C GLN A 98 -9.52 -23.65 -8.19
N ALA A 99 -10.33 -22.91 -8.95
CA ALA A 99 -10.86 -21.62 -8.51
C ALA A 99 -11.63 -21.76 -7.19
N GLY A 100 -11.44 -20.80 -6.28
CA GLY A 100 -12.14 -20.78 -5.00
C GLY A 100 -13.65 -20.64 -5.16
N LYS A 101 -14.40 -21.34 -4.32
CA LYS A 101 -15.86 -21.11 -4.14
C LYS A 101 -16.14 -19.84 -3.34
N LEU A 102 -15.12 -19.35 -2.63
CA LEU A 102 -15.13 -18.20 -1.76
C LEU A 102 -13.89 -17.36 -2.09
N LEU A 103 -14.03 -16.03 -2.06
CA LEU A 103 -12.94 -15.08 -2.14
C LEU A 103 -13.00 -14.12 -0.95
N VAL A 104 -11.91 -14.06 -0.20
CA VAL A 104 -11.71 -13.12 0.91
C VAL A 104 -10.77 -12.00 0.46
N PHE A 105 -11.27 -10.77 0.49
CA PHE A 105 -10.44 -9.57 0.43
C PHE A 105 -9.88 -9.26 1.83
N GLY A 106 -8.57 -9.11 1.90
CA GLY A 106 -7.80 -9.06 3.14
C GLY A 106 -7.46 -7.67 3.66
N GLY A 107 -8.07 -6.61 3.14
CA GLY A 107 -7.71 -5.22 3.42
C GLY A 107 -7.27 -4.47 2.18
N ASP A 108 -7.43 -3.14 2.25
CA ASP A 108 -7.03 -2.17 1.25
C ASP A 108 -7.58 -2.48 -0.14
N GLU A 109 -8.90 -2.41 -0.26
CA GLU A 109 -9.58 -2.76 -1.51
C GLU A 109 -9.59 -1.63 -2.54
N VAL A 110 -9.11 -0.43 -2.19
CA VAL A 110 -9.11 0.73 -3.09
C VAL A 110 -8.00 1.73 -2.76
N TYR A 111 -7.38 2.30 -3.80
CA TYR A 111 -6.39 3.37 -3.67
C TYR A 111 -6.69 4.57 -4.56
N PRO A 112 -6.24 5.79 -4.22
CA PRO A 112 -5.51 6.11 -2.99
C PRO A 112 -6.44 6.32 -1.78
N TYR A 113 -7.73 6.51 -2.02
CA TYR A 113 -8.71 6.81 -0.99
C TYR A 113 -10.07 6.23 -1.37
N PRO A 114 -10.93 5.94 -0.38
CA PRO A 114 -12.17 5.25 -0.59
C PRO A 114 -13.23 6.23 -1.09
N SER A 115 -13.96 5.79 -2.11
CA SER A 115 -15.23 6.41 -2.51
C SER A 115 -15.99 5.41 -3.35
N ARG A 116 -17.32 5.56 -3.42
CA ARG A 116 -18.15 4.69 -4.26
C ARG A 116 -17.63 4.60 -5.70
N ASN A 117 -17.21 5.73 -6.29
CA ASN A 117 -16.71 5.76 -7.66
C ASN A 117 -15.36 5.05 -7.79
N GLU A 118 -14.44 5.27 -6.84
CA GLU A 118 -13.12 4.65 -6.90
C GLU A 118 -13.21 3.13 -6.70
N TYR A 119 -14.04 2.62 -5.78
CA TYR A 119 -14.32 1.17 -5.68
C TYR A 119 -14.84 0.59 -7.00
N VAL A 120 -15.86 1.24 -7.59
CA VAL A 120 -16.46 0.78 -8.84
C VAL A 120 -15.41 0.69 -9.95
N VAL A 121 -14.63 1.74 -10.14
CA VAL A 121 -13.70 1.84 -11.27
C VAL A 121 -12.44 1.02 -11.06
N ARG A 122 -11.90 0.98 -9.85
CA ARG A 122 -10.56 0.44 -9.57
C ARG A 122 -10.57 -1.01 -9.14
N THR A 123 -11.67 -1.50 -8.60
CA THR A 123 -11.73 -2.84 -7.99
C THR A 123 -12.92 -3.62 -8.52
N GLU A 124 -14.14 -3.10 -8.41
CA GLU A 124 -15.34 -3.83 -8.85
C GLU A 124 -15.35 -4.09 -10.36
N THR A 125 -14.99 -3.10 -11.19
CA THR A 125 -14.99 -3.26 -12.65
C THR A 125 -13.96 -4.31 -13.12
N PRO A 126 -12.68 -4.29 -12.67
CA PRO A 126 -11.73 -5.36 -12.98
C PRO A 126 -12.24 -6.75 -12.60
N TYR A 127 -12.75 -6.92 -11.38
CA TYR A 127 -13.25 -8.23 -10.92
C TYR A 127 -14.50 -8.66 -11.70
N ALA A 128 -15.42 -7.74 -12.02
CA ALA A 128 -16.59 -8.04 -12.84
C ALA A 128 -16.19 -8.51 -14.24
N HIS A 129 -15.18 -7.87 -14.83
CA HIS A 129 -14.60 -8.28 -16.12
C HIS A 129 -13.89 -9.65 -16.03
N ALA A 130 -13.28 -9.96 -14.89
CA ALA A 130 -12.55 -11.23 -14.68
C ALA A 130 -13.51 -12.42 -14.53
N PHE A 131 -14.59 -12.23 -13.76
CA PHE A 131 -15.63 -13.23 -13.52
C PHE A 131 -16.67 -13.33 -14.66
N ALA A 132 -16.64 -12.42 -15.63
CA ALA A 132 -17.50 -12.48 -16.81
C ALA A 132 -17.44 -13.87 -17.48
N GLY A 133 -18.61 -14.52 -17.61
CA GLY A 133 -18.74 -15.86 -18.19
C GLY A 133 -18.09 -16.99 -17.40
N ARG A 134 -17.81 -16.80 -16.11
CA ARG A 134 -17.20 -17.81 -15.22
C ARG A 134 -18.03 -18.01 -13.95
N ALA A 135 -17.70 -19.06 -13.19
CA ALA A 135 -18.23 -19.28 -11.86
C ALA A 135 -17.88 -18.10 -10.95
N LYS A 136 -18.83 -17.72 -10.10
CA LYS A 136 -18.71 -16.58 -9.20
C LYS A 136 -18.60 -17.06 -7.76
N PRO A 137 -17.55 -16.67 -7.02
CA PRO A 137 -17.42 -17.03 -5.62
C PRO A 137 -18.37 -16.20 -4.75
N ASP A 138 -18.60 -16.66 -3.52
CA ASP A 138 -19.08 -15.78 -2.46
C ASP A 138 -17.94 -14.84 -2.03
N ILE A 139 -18.26 -13.56 -1.81
CA ILE A 139 -17.27 -12.51 -1.50
C ILE A 139 -17.41 -12.07 -0.05
N PHE A 140 -16.27 -12.01 0.62
CA PHE A 140 -16.10 -11.39 1.93
C PHE A 140 -14.91 -10.44 1.89
N ALA A 141 -14.90 -9.43 2.75
CA ALA A 141 -13.84 -8.43 2.82
C ALA A 141 -13.65 -7.95 4.27
N ILE A 142 -12.43 -7.62 4.65
CA ILE A 142 -12.15 -6.81 5.85
C ILE A 142 -11.52 -5.49 5.40
N PRO A 143 -11.78 -4.36 6.07
CA PRO A 143 -11.18 -3.09 5.66
C PRO A 143 -9.72 -2.99 6.10
N GLY A 144 -8.89 -2.38 5.24
CA GLY A 144 -7.56 -1.87 5.59
C GLY A 144 -7.59 -0.38 5.92
N ASN A 145 -6.42 0.22 6.16
CA ASN A 145 -6.31 1.65 6.49
C ASN A 145 -6.81 2.55 5.35
N HIS A 146 -6.64 2.14 4.10
CA HIS A 146 -7.13 2.91 2.95
C HIS A 146 -8.65 2.87 2.81
N ASP A 147 -9.34 1.86 3.35
CA ASP A 147 -10.80 1.79 3.36
C ASP A 147 -11.41 2.66 4.47
N TRP A 148 -10.62 2.97 5.51
CA TRP A 148 -11.05 3.73 6.68
C TRP A 148 -10.98 5.26 6.52
N TYR A 149 -10.33 5.79 5.47
CA TYR A 149 -10.19 7.25 5.30
C TYR A 149 -11.52 8.01 5.14
N ASP A 150 -12.62 7.36 4.76
CA ASP A 150 -13.96 7.96 4.75
C ASP A 150 -14.86 7.48 5.91
N SER A 151 -14.26 7.00 7.01
CA SER A 151 -14.96 6.40 8.15
C SER A 151 -15.80 5.18 7.76
N LEU A 152 -15.26 4.35 6.86
CA LEU A 152 -15.81 3.06 6.42
C LEU A 152 -17.09 3.15 5.55
N VAL A 153 -17.52 4.37 5.19
CA VAL A 153 -18.80 4.59 4.50
C VAL A 153 -18.86 3.89 3.14
N ALA A 154 -17.81 4.03 2.32
CA ALA A 154 -17.78 3.41 1.00
C ALA A 154 -17.58 1.89 1.08
N PHE A 155 -16.79 1.40 2.02
CA PHE A 155 -16.59 -0.03 2.29
C PHE A 155 -17.92 -0.71 2.65
N SER A 156 -18.62 -0.19 3.67
CA SER A 156 -19.88 -0.79 4.15
C SER A 156 -20.97 -0.78 3.09
N ARG A 157 -21.04 0.25 2.25
CA ARG A 157 -21.97 0.27 1.11
C ARG A 157 -21.62 -0.72 0.02
N THR A 158 -20.36 -1.15 -0.05
CA THR A 158 -19.84 -2.03 -1.09
C THR A 158 -19.93 -3.50 -0.68
N PHE A 159 -19.48 -3.85 0.52
CA PHE A 159 -19.37 -5.23 0.98
C PHE A 159 -20.42 -5.63 2.03
N CYS A 160 -20.87 -4.70 2.87
CA CYS A 160 -21.81 -4.97 3.98
C CYS A 160 -23.29 -4.88 3.59
N ARG A 161 -23.60 -4.98 2.29
CA ARG A 161 -24.97 -4.97 1.73
C ARG A 161 -25.20 -6.18 0.84
N PRO A 162 -25.63 -7.32 1.40
CA PRO A 162 -25.81 -8.57 0.66
C PRO A 162 -26.69 -8.43 -0.58
N GLU A 163 -27.70 -7.56 -0.54
CA GLU A 163 -28.62 -7.29 -1.64
C GLU A 163 -27.98 -6.59 -2.84
N ARG A 164 -26.84 -5.91 -2.66
CA ARG A 164 -26.09 -5.25 -3.73
C ARG A 164 -25.17 -6.22 -4.46
N GLY A 165 -24.51 -7.10 -3.72
CA GLY A 165 -23.38 -7.89 -4.20
C GLY A 165 -22.15 -7.04 -4.57
N PHE A 166 -21.16 -7.69 -5.16
CA PHE A 166 -19.92 -7.09 -5.64
C PHE A 166 -19.47 -7.76 -6.93
N ALA A 167 -19.23 -6.98 -8.00
CA ALA A 167 -18.74 -7.53 -9.28
C ALA A 167 -19.65 -8.65 -9.86
N GLY A 168 -20.95 -8.57 -9.55
CA GLY A 168 -21.94 -9.59 -9.90
C GLY A 168 -21.89 -10.86 -9.07
N CYS A 169 -21.03 -10.93 -8.04
CA CYS A 169 -20.90 -11.99 -7.05
C CYS A 169 -21.73 -11.66 -5.80
N CYS A 170 -22.09 -12.68 -5.01
CA CYS A 170 -22.83 -12.50 -3.77
C CYS A 170 -21.89 -12.01 -2.66
N THR A 171 -22.28 -10.94 -1.96
CA THR A 171 -21.71 -10.58 -0.65
C THR A 171 -22.68 -11.06 0.42
N LYS A 172 -22.18 -11.48 1.59
CA LYS A 172 -23.04 -12.01 2.68
C LYS A 172 -22.90 -11.27 4.00
N GLN A 173 -21.76 -10.62 4.23
CA GLN A 173 -21.53 -9.85 5.45
C GLN A 173 -22.40 -8.60 5.53
N THR A 174 -22.71 -8.20 6.76
CA THR A 174 -23.38 -6.95 7.12
C THR A 174 -22.54 -6.14 8.12
N ARG A 175 -21.34 -6.62 8.46
CA ARG A 175 -20.32 -5.95 9.27
C ARG A 175 -18.97 -6.03 8.58
N SER A 176 -18.01 -5.24 9.05
CA SER A 176 -16.63 -5.20 8.57
C SER A 176 -15.75 -6.36 9.05
N TYR A 177 -16.25 -7.16 9.98
CA TYR A 177 -15.66 -8.39 10.48
C TYR A 177 -16.62 -9.56 10.29
N PHE A 178 -16.10 -10.78 10.23
CA PHE A 178 -16.92 -11.99 10.06
C PHE A 178 -16.17 -13.25 10.49
N ALA A 179 -16.90 -14.36 10.65
CA ALA A 179 -16.35 -15.69 10.85
C ALA A 179 -16.92 -16.69 9.83
N LEU A 180 -16.06 -17.56 9.31
CA LEU A 180 -16.41 -18.64 8.40
C LEU A 180 -16.14 -19.99 9.07
N HIS A 181 -17.16 -20.83 9.16
CA HIS A 181 -16.99 -22.23 9.53
C HIS A 181 -16.71 -23.04 8.27
N LEU A 182 -15.47 -23.49 8.10
CA LEU A 182 -14.98 -24.21 6.93
C LEU A 182 -14.98 -25.73 7.20
N PRO A 183 -14.89 -26.56 6.15
CA PRO A 183 -14.72 -28.00 6.31
C PRO A 183 -13.48 -28.36 7.16
N GLY A 184 -13.44 -29.60 7.67
CA GLY A 184 -12.31 -30.06 8.48
C GLY A 184 -12.15 -29.31 9.80
N ASN A 185 -13.24 -28.68 10.29
CA ASN A 185 -13.29 -27.92 11.53
C ASN A 185 -12.29 -26.75 11.59
N TRP A 186 -12.09 -26.14 10.42
CA TRP A 186 -11.35 -24.90 10.29
C TRP A 186 -12.29 -23.72 10.47
N TRP A 187 -11.83 -22.69 11.17
CA TRP A 187 -12.57 -21.45 11.36
C TRP A 187 -11.70 -20.28 10.93
N LEU A 188 -12.18 -19.49 9.97
CA LEU A 188 -11.54 -18.24 9.59
C LEU A 188 -12.25 -17.10 10.33
N CYS A 189 -11.51 -16.38 11.17
CA CYS A 189 -11.97 -15.18 11.86
C CYS A 189 -11.30 -13.96 11.25
N ALA A 190 -12.10 -13.09 10.63
CA ALA A 190 -11.63 -11.90 9.93
C ALA A 190 -11.93 -10.67 10.77
N ILE A 191 -10.88 -9.93 11.12
CA ILE A 191 -10.87 -8.96 12.21
C ILE A 191 -10.68 -7.56 11.64
N ASP A 192 -11.48 -6.61 12.10
CA ASP A 192 -11.35 -5.19 11.74
C ASP A 192 -10.67 -4.40 12.87
N LEU A 193 -9.48 -3.88 12.57
CA LEU A 193 -8.61 -3.14 13.49
C LEU A 193 -8.62 -1.62 13.27
N GLN A 194 -9.53 -1.09 12.43
CA GLN A 194 -9.65 0.34 12.15
C GLN A 194 -8.33 0.98 11.64
N LEU A 195 -7.84 2.01 12.35
CA LEU A 195 -6.58 2.72 12.11
C LEU A 195 -5.61 2.46 13.28
N GLY A 196 -5.59 1.22 13.78
CA GLY A 196 -4.81 0.84 14.97
C GLY A 196 -5.60 0.90 16.28
N ALA A 197 -6.94 0.91 16.23
CA ALA A 197 -7.78 0.95 17.42
C ALA A 197 -8.00 -0.45 18.03
N GLU A 198 -8.34 -0.48 19.32
CA GLU A 198 -8.77 -1.70 20.01
C GLU A 198 -10.08 -2.25 19.41
N LEU A 199 -10.36 -3.53 19.68
CA LEU A 199 -11.60 -4.16 19.24
C LEU A 199 -12.79 -3.48 19.93
N ASP A 200 -13.80 -3.10 19.14
CA ASP A 200 -15.04 -2.59 19.71
C ASP A 200 -15.82 -3.70 20.44
N GLU A 201 -16.64 -3.29 21.41
CA GLU A 201 -17.45 -4.22 22.21
C GLU A 201 -18.36 -5.11 21.35
N PRO A 202 -19.07 -4.60 20.30
CA PRO A 202 -19.87 -5.46 19.41
C PRO A 202 -19.08 -6.57 18.72
N GLN A 203 -17.86 -6.30 18.26
CA GLN A 203 -16.97 -7.26 17.60
C GLN A 203 -16.46 -8.30 18.60
N VAL A 204 -16.11 -7.88 19.82
CA VAL A 204 -15.77 -8.81 20.91
C VAL A 204 -16.93 -9.75 21.22
N GLN A 205 -18.14 -9.21 21.39
CA GLN A 205 -19.34 -10.02 21.64
C GLN A 205 -19.68 -10.95 20.47
N TYR A 206 -19.46 -10.50 19.24
CA TYR A 206 -19.60 -11.35 18.05
C TYR A 206 -18.66 -12.55 18.14
N PHE A 207 -17.36 -12.32 18.36
CA PHE A 207 -16.40 -13.42 18.44
C PHE A 207 -16.60 -14.31 19.67
N GLN A 208 -17.10 -13.79 20.80
CA GLN A 208 -17.52 -14.63 21.93
C GLN A 208 -18.66 -15.59 21.55
N ARG A 209 -19.65 -15.11 20.78
CA ARG A 209 -20.75 -15.98 20.28
C ARG A 209 -20.24 -17.02 19.28
N VAL A 210 -19.30 -16.65 18.41
CA VAL A 210 -18.66 -17.59 17.48
C VAL A 210 -17.85 -18.63 18.26
N ALA A 211 -17.03 -18.21 19.23
CA ALA A 211 -16.23 -19.10 20.06
C ALA A 211 -17.10 -20.12 20.83
N ALA A 212 -18.27 -19.72 21.31
CA ALA A 212 -19.22 -20.60 21.99
C ALA A 212 -19.81 -21.71 21.10
N ARG A 213 -19.66 -21.61 19.77
CA ARG A 213 -20.10 -22.61 18.79
C ARG A 213 -18.95 -23.48 18.26
N MET A 214 -17.71 -23.14 18.58
CA MET A 214 -16.55 -23.92 18.19
C MET A 214 -16.41 -25.15 19.09
N ASP A 215 -16.16 -26.30 18.50
CA ASP A 215 -15.75 -27.47 19.28
C ASP A 215 -14.31 -27.33 19.80
N ASP A 216 -13.86 -28.25 20.65
CA ASP A 216 -12.52 -28.20 21.26
C ASP A 216 -11.37 -28.48 20.28
N GLN A 217 -11.65 -29.09 19.13
CA GLN A 217 -10.67 -29.47 18.10
C GLN A 217 -10.55 -28.41 16.99
N ALA A 218 -11.31 -27.31 17.07
CA ALA A 218 -11.39 -26.34 15.99
C ALA A 218 -10.06 -25.60 15.79
N SER A 219 -9.62 -25.55 14.53
CA SER A 219 -8.38 -24.89 14.11
C SER A 219 -8.68 -23.50 13.57
N LEU A 220 -7.95 -22.49 14.07
CA LEU A 220 -8.21 -21.09 13.72
C LEU A 220 -7.27 -20.57 12.63
N ILE A 221 -7.85 -19.80 11.71
CA ILE A 221 -7.18 -18.89 10.77
C ILE A 221 -7.60 -17.48 11.15
N PHE A 222 -6.63 -16.61 11.44
CA PHE A 222 -6.89 -15.19 11.61
C PHE A 222 -6.60 -14.43 10.33
N CYS A 223 -7.55 -13.60 9.92
CA CYS A 223 -7.39 -12.66 8.82
C CYS A 223 -7.37 -11.25 9.42
N VAL A 224 -6.24 -10.56 9.31
CA VAL A 224 -6.00 -9.24 9.91
C VAL A 224 -5.50 -8.25 8.85
N PRO A 225 -5.82 -6.96 8.95
CA PRO A 225 -5.54 -6.01 7.88
C PRO A 225 -4.04 -5.70 7.70
N GLU A 226 -3.25 -5.75 8.77
CA GLU A 226 -1.83 -5.36 8.75
C GLU A 226 -0.89 -6.36 9.45
N PRO A 227 0.36 -6.57 8.96
CA PRO A 227 1.35 -7.47 9.54
C PRO A 227 2.07 -6.82 10.72
N ARG A 228 1.36 -6.60 11.84
CA ARG A 228 1.94 -5.96 13.04
C ARG A 228 3.25 -6.61 13.51
N TRP A 229 3.40 -7.91 13.32
CA TRP A 229 4.63 -8.63 13.66
C TRP A 229 5.86 -8.21 12.85
N ILE A 230 5.69 -7.79 11.59
CA ILE A 230 6.79 -7.22 10.78
C ILE A 230 7.05 -5.78 11.21
N LEU A 231 5.98 -5.00 11.45
CA LEU A 231 6.08 -3.60 11.83
C LEU A 231 6.72 -3.41 13.20
N GLU A 232 6.42 -4.29 14.16
CA GLU A 232 7.03 -4.28 15.50
C GLU A 232 8.53 -4.55 15.44
N ASP A 233 8.97 -5.54 14.66
CA ASP A 233 10.39 -5.82 14.43
C ASP A 233 11.10 -4.64 13.74
N ALA A 234 10.42 -4.04 12.76
CA ALA A 234 10.93 -2.92 12.01
C ALA A 234 10.95 -1.61 12.81
N TYR A 235 10.06 -1.44 13.79
CA TYR A 235 9.83 -0.24 14.60
C TYR A 235 9.64 -0.59 16.08
N PRO A 236 10.70 -1.09 16.75
CA PRO A 236 10.58 -1.51 18.14
C PRO A 236 10.25 -0.31 19.05
N LYS A 237 9.33 -0.52 20.01
CA LYS A 237 8.84 0.47 20.99
C LYS A 237 7.95 1.59 20.43
N HIS A 238 7.41 1.42 19.22
CA HIS A 238 6.37 2.32 18.74
C HIS A 238 5.03 1.89 19.34
N GLU A 239 4.38 2.75 20.13
CA GLU A 239 3.14 2.41 20.89
C GLU A 239 2.04 1.78 20.01
N SER A 240 1.94 2.19 18.74
CA SER A 240 0.97 1.65 17.77
C SER A 240 1.28 0.22 17.26
N TYR A 241 2.51 -0.27 17.46
CA TYR A 241 2.99 -1.56 16.99
C TYR A 241 3.41 -2.49 18.13
N GLU A 242 3.23 -2.08 19.38
CA GLU A 242 3.48 -2.98 20.52
C GLU A 242 2.54 -4.19 20.43
N GLU A 243 3.17 -5.36 20.49
CA GLU A 243 2.67 -6.70 20.18
C GLU A 243 1.17 -6.95 20.44
N ASP A 244 0.44 -7.22 19.36
CA ASP A 244 -0.72 -8.13 19.28
C ASP A 244 -1.81 -7.98 20.37
N THR A 245 -2.07 -6.80 20.95
CA THR A 245 -3.10 -6.67 22.01
C THR A 245 -4.44 -7.25 21.58
N SER A 246 -4.87 -7.00 20.34
CA SER A 246 -6.17 -7.48 19.82
C SER A 246 -6.18 -8.97 19.49
N THR A 247 -5.21 -9.48 18.73
CA THR A 247 -5.15 -10.91 18.33
C THR A 247 -4.83 -11.81 19.53
N ARG A 248 -3.88 -11.39 20.38
CA ARG A 248 -3.57 -12.08 21.64
C ARG A 248 -4.74 -12.04 22.61
N PHE A 249 -5.46 -10.91 22.72
CA PHE A 249 -6.70 -10.85 23.49
C PHE A 249 -7.74 -11.85 22.95
N LEU A 250 -7.90 -11.94 21.64
CA LEU A 250 -8.81 -12.92 21.04
C LEU A 250 -8.37 -14.36 21.36
N GLU A 251 -7.09 -14.70 21.22
CA GLU A 251 -6.57 -16.03 21.54
C GLU A 251 -6.70 -16.38 23.03
N GLU A 252 -6.34 -15.46 23.94
CA GLU A 252 -6.27 -15.73 25.39
C GLU A 252 -7.61 -15.56 26.11
N LYS A 253 -8.42 -14.57 25.71
CA LYS A 253 -9.63 -14.16 26.44
C LYS A 253 -10.92 -14.58 25.76
N VAL A 254 -10.95 -14.67 24.42
CA VAL A 254 -12.17 -14.99 23.66
C VAL A 254 -12.20 -16.46 23.24
N PHE A 255 -11.29 -16.87 22.36
CA PHE A 255 -11.26 -18.23 21.81
C PHE A 255 -10.58 -19.25 22.72
N LYS A 256 -9.72 -18.80 23.65
CA LYS A 256 -8.93 -19.64 24.57
C LYS A 256 -8.11 -20.72 23.84
N ARG A 257 -7.62 -20.38 22.66
CA ARG A 257 -6.83 -21.25 21.77
C ARG A 257 -6.04 -20.39 20.79
N ARG A 258 -4.90 -20.90 20.33
CA ARG A 258 -4.03 -20.20 19.37
C ARG A 258 -4.48 -20.41 17.93
N ALA A 259 -4.32 -19.39 17.11
CA ALA A 259 -4.42 -19.50 15.67
C ALA A 259 -3.25 -20.29 15.08
N ARG A 260 -3.56 -21.07 14.04
CA ARG A 260 -2.58 -21.87 13.31
C ARG A 260 -2.03 -21.12 12.10
N VAL A 261 -2.81 -20.19 11.57
CA VAL A 261 -2.46 -19.39 10.39
C VAL A 261 -2.93 -17.97 10.60
N PHE A 262 -2.05 -17.00 10.31
CA PHE A 262 -2.37 -15.58 10.20
C PHE A 262 -2.20 -15.16 8.74
N LEU A 263 -3.23 -14.53 8.18
CA LEU A 263 -3.26 -13.98 6.83
C LEU A 263 -3.41 -12.47 6.92
N THR A 264 -2.62 -11.74 6.13
CA THR A 264 -2.68 -10.27 6.10
C THR A 264 -2.21 -9.68 4.78
N GLY A 265 -2.53 -8.40 4.56
CA GLY A 265 -2.09 -7.56 3.45
C GLY A 265 -1.15 -6.45 3.91
N ASP A 266 -1.45 -5.21 3.52
CA ASP A 266 -0.79 -3.92 3.83
C ASP A 266 0.64 -3.79 3.27
N LEU A 267 1.47 -4.81 3.43
CA LEU A 267 2.76 -4.89 2.77
C LEU A 267 2.64 -5.64 1.44
N HIS A 268 2.91 -4.93 0.36
CA HIS A 268 2.59 -5.34 -1.01
C HIS A 268 3.56 -6.35 -1.63
N PHE A 269 3.93 -7.37 -0.86
CA PHE A 269 4.76 -8.50 -1.24
C PHE A 269 4.19 -9.80 -0.65
N TYR A 270 4.84 -10.92 -0.93
CA TYR A 270 4.61 -12.15 -0.17
C TYR A 270 5.77 -12.41 0.78
N LYS A 271 5.46 -12.73 2.04
CA LYS A 271 6.43 -13.20 3.01
C LYS A 271 5.74 -14.18 3.98
N ARG A 272 6.33 -15.35 4.19
CA ARG A 272 5.86 -16.34 5.15
C ARG A 272 6.89 -16.59 6.23
N HIS A 273 6.43 -16.52 7.47
CA HIS A 273 7.15 -16.94 8.65
C HIS A 273 6.52 -18.15 9.30
N GLU A 274 7.36 -19.00 9.87
CA GLU A 274 6.96 -20.23 10.55
C GLU A 274 7.71 -20.35 11.88
N ASN A 275 7.01 -20.78 12.93
CA ASN A 275 7.64 -21.07 14.23
C ASN A 275 7.78 -22.60 14.46
N PRO A 276 8.50 -23.04 15.52
CA PRO A 276 8.67 -24.46 15.82
C PRO A 276 7.35 -25.22 16.12
N GLU A 277 6.28 -24.51 16.48
CA GLU A 277 4.94 -25.09 16.70
C GLU A 277 4.19 -25.34 15.36
N GLY A 278 4.77 -24.92 14.22
CA GLY A 278 4.17 -25.00 12.89
C GLY A 278 3.07 -23.97 12.64
N ILE A 279 3.02 -22.88 13.43
CA ILE A 279 2.13 -21.74 13.20
C ILE A 279 2.69 -20.91 12.05
N GLN A 280 1.82 -20.47 11.16
CA GLN A 280 2.18 -19.72 9.96
C GLN A 280 1.75 -18.25 10.08
N LYS A 281 2.65 -17.31 9.84
CA LYS A 281 2.34 -15.88 9.64
C LYS A 281 2.62 -15.53 8.18
N ILE A 282 1.57 -15.20 7.42
CA ILE A 282 1.65 -15.00 5.97
C ILE A 282 1.17 -13.59 5.63
N THR A 283 2.11 -12.77 5.15
CA THR A 283 1.84 -11.48 4.53
C THR A 283 1.67 -11.68 3.03
N SER A 284 0.55 -11.23 2.49
CA SER A 284 0.14 -11.45 1.11
C SER A 284 -0.57 -10.25 0.49
N GLY A 285 0.11 -9.09 0.40
CA GLY A 285 -0.45 -7.85 -0.17
C GLY A 285 -0.24 -7.64 -1.67
N GLY A 286 -0.14 -8.71 -2.45
CA GLY A 286 0.23 -8.63 -3.86
C GLY A 286 -0.91 -8.37 -4.84
N GLY A 287 -2.11 -7.99 -4.38
CA GLY A 287 -3.35 -8.10 -5.17
C GLY A 287 -3.50 -7.09 -6.31
N GLY A 288 -2.87 -5.93 -6.21
CA GLY A 288 -2.99 -4.87 -7.22
C GLY A 288 -2.14 -3.63 -6.97
N ALA A 289 -1.82 -3.34 -5.72
CA ALA A 289 -1.02 -2.18 -5.31
C ALA A 289 0.42 -2.22 -5.82
N PHE A 290 1.12 -1.09 -5.84
CA PHE A 290 2.54 -1.05 -6.18
C PHE A 290 3.36 -2.00 -5.28
N LEU A 291 4.39 -2.67 -5.78
CA LEU A 291 5.21 -3.58 -4.97
C LEU A 291 5.87 -2.85 -3.78
N HIS A 292 5.92 -3.43 -2.58
CA HIS A 292 6.77 -2.97 -1.47
C HIS A 292 8.14 -3.67 -1.46
N PRO A 293 9.16 -3.10 -0.77
CA PRO A 293 10.45 -3.76 -0.64
C PRO A 293 10.41 -4.98 0.28
N THR A 294 10.93 -6.12 -0.19
CA THR A 294 11.09 -7.33 0.65
C THR A 294 12.40 -7.36 1.43
N HIS A 295 13.37 -6.53 1.04
CA HIS A 295 14.69 -6.45 1.67
C HIS A 295 14.76 -5.45 2.84
N ALA A 296 13.70 -4.65 3.04
CA ALA A 296 13.61 -3.63 4.09
C ALA A 296 12.13 -3.41 4.45
N PRO A 297 11.68 -3.76 5.67
CA PRO A 297 12.48 -4.32 6.77
C PRO A 297 12.92 -5.76 6.50
N GLY A 298 14.04 -6.15 7.10
CA GLY A 298 14.60 -7.50 6.93
C GLY A 298 13.66 -8.57 7.47
N ALA A 299 13.17 -8.41 8.71
CA ALA A 299 12.16 -9.27 9.33
C ALA A 299 12.44 -10.78 9.16
N LYS A 300 13.71 -11.21 9.28
CA LYS A 300 14.11 -12.61 9.04
C LYS A 300 13.76 -13.53 10.20
N ILE A 301 13.90 -13.03 11.42
CA ILE A 301 13.57 -13.73 12.65
C ILE A 301 12.73 -12.76 13.46
N LEU A 302 11.52 -13.16 13.81
CA LEU A 302 10.59 -12.39 14.61
C LEU A 302 10.53 -12.94 16.04
N ARG A 303 9.77 -12.28 16.90
CA ARG A 303 9.47 -12.79 18.26
C ARG A 303 8.83 -14.17 18.20
N ASN A 304 8.94 -14.92 19.31
CA ASN A 304 8.35 -16.25 19.47
C ASN A 304 8.87 -17.30 18.48
N GLY A 305 10.09 -17.11 17.95
CA GLY A 305 10.80 -18.09 17.13
C GLY A 305 10.28 -18.22 15.69
N PHE A 306 9.56 -17.22 15.18
CA PHE A 306 9.11 -17.20 13.80
C PHE A 306 10.27 -16.86 12.86
N GLU A 307 10.60 -17.75 11.94
CA GLU A 307 11.67 -17.58 10.94
C GLU A 307 11.08 -17.42 9.53
N GLU A 308 11.68 -16.55 8.72
CA GLU A 308 11.30 -16.34 7.32
C GLU A 308 11.61 -17.61 6.50
N VAL A 309 10.57 -18.25 5.96
CA VAL A 309 10.68 -19.47 5.14
C VAL A 309 10.66 -19.15 3.65
N ALA A 310 9.83 -18.19 3.24
CA ALA A 310 9.66 -17.83 1.84
C ALA A 310 9.31 -16.35 1.68
N THR A 311 9.83 -15.74 0.61
CA THR A 311 9.64 -14.32 0.28
C THR A 311 9.58 -14.11 -1.22
N TYR A 312 8.65 -13.30 -1.69
CA TYR A 312 8.49 -12.99 -3.11
C TYR A 312 8.10 -11.52 -3.36
N PRO A 313 8.85 -10.78 -4.21
CA PRO A 313 10.10 -11.20 -4.86
C PRO A 313 11.23 -11.38 -3.85
N ASP A 314 12.26 -12.15 -4.21
CA ASP A 314 13.40 -12.35 -3.33
C ASP A 314 14.10 -11.01 -3.00
N ALA A 315 14.75 -10.96 -1.83
CA ALA A 315 15.36 -9.74 -1.32
C ALA A 315 16.40 -9.14 -2.27
N ARG A 316 17.12 -9.94 -3.08
CA ARG A 316 18.11 -9.42 -4.04
C ARG A 316 17.43 -8.74 -5.22
N THR A 317 16.36 -9.34 -5.74
CA THR A 317 15.53 -8.74 -6.79
C THR A 317 14.92 -7.42 -6.30
N SER A 318 14.31 -7.41 -5.11
CA SER A 318 13.77 -6.20 -4.51
C SER A 318 14.84 -5.12 -4.30
N ALA A 319 16.01 -5.49 -3.77
CA ALA A 319 17.15 -4.59 -3.63
C ALA A 319 17.60 -3.98 -4.96
N ARG A 320 17.59 -4.75 -6.06
CA ARG A 320 17.97 -4.25 -7.39
C ARG A 320 16.94 -3.23 -7.92
N LEU A 321 15.65 -3.40 -7.61
CA LEU A 321 14.61 -2.48 -8.07
C LEU A 321 14.78 -1.07 -7.51
N THR A 322 15.43 -0.91 -6.34
CA THR A 322 15.69 0.40 -5.73
C THR A 322 16.51 1.34 -6.60
N TRP A 323 17.37 0.83 -7.49
CA TRP A 323 18.16 1.65 -8.43
C TRP A 323 17.28 2.50 -9.34
N ARG A 324 16.01 2.11 -9.54
CA ARG A 324 15.06 2.89 -10.32
C ARG A 324 14.67 4.22 -9.66
N ASN A 325 14.97 4.42 -8.37
CA ASN A 325 14.77 5.71 -7.71
C ASN A 325 15.62 6.83 -8.34
N PHE A 326 16.76 6.53 -8.99
CA PHE A 326 17.49 7.54 -9.77
C PHE A 326 16.70 8.06 -10.98
N LEU A 327 15.67 7.32 -11.42
CA LEU A 327 14.76 7.73 -12.49
C LEU A 327 13.54 8.51 -11.96
N PHE A 328 13.55 8.93 -10.69
CA PHE A 328 12.42 9.60 -10.05
C PHE A 328 11.85 10.79 -10.85
N PRO A 329 12.63 11.70 -11.47
CA PRO A 329 12.07 12.78 -12.28
C PRO A 329 11.22 12.31 -13.46
N PHE A 330 11.60 11.19 -14.08
CA PHE A 330 10.90 10.61 -15.22
C PHE A 330 9.71 9.76 -14.79
N LEU A 331 9.82 9.10 -13.64
CA LEU A 331 8.75 8.32 -13.06
C LEU A 331 7.70 9.24 -12.42
N ASN A 332 8.05 10.38 -11.84
CA ASN A 332 7.14 11.26 -11.11
C ASN A 332 7.22 12.71 -11.62
N PRO A 333 7.00 12.98 -12.91
CA PRO A 333 7.24 14.31 -13.50
C PRO A 333 6.38 15.41 -12.85
N LYS A 334 5.18 15.08 -12.38
CA LYS A 334 4.30 16.05 -11.71
C LYS A 334 4.80 16.46 -10.32
N SER A 335 5.61 15.63 -9.67
CA SER A 335 6.23 16.00 -8.39
C SER A 335 7.21 17.17 -8.54
N GLY A 336 7.78 17.35 -9.75
CA GLY A 336 8.68 18.44 -10.08
C GLY A 336 8.09 19.82 -9.82
N TRP A 337 6.76 19.98 -9.87
CA TRP A 337 6.10 21.25 -9.56
C TRP A 337 6.39 21.75 -8.14
N LEU A 338 6.46 20.84 -7.16
CA LEU A 338 6.79 21.19 -5.78
C LEU A 338 8.21 21.78 -5.71
N TYR A 339 9.19 21.10 -6.30
CA TYR A 339 10.58 21.56 -6.28
C TYR A 339 10.82 22.80 -7.12
N ALA A 340 10.16 22.90 -8.28
CA ALA A 340 10.18 24.09 -9.12
C ALA A 340 9.66 25.31 -8.33
N PHE A 341 8.57 25.16 -7.58
CA PHE A 341 8.06 26.19 -6.68
C PHE A 341 9.04 26.51 -5.55
N LEU A 342 9.52 25.49 -4.81
CA LEU A 342 10.43 25.70 -3.68
C LEU A 342 11.72 26.40 -4.12
N TYR A 343 12.29 26.03 -5.26
CA TYR A 343 13.55 26.60 -5.76
C TYR A 343 13.33 28.01 -6.28
N SER A 344 12.27 28.23 -7.05
CA SER A 344 11.95 29.57 -7.56
C SER A 344 11.61 30.54 -6.43
N MET A 345 10.88 30.08 -5.41
CA MET A 345 10.58 30.89 -4.23
C MET A 345 11.84 31.21 -3.43
N SER A 346 12.72 30.21 -3.23
CA SER A 346 14.00 30.44 -2.55
C SER A 346 14.89 31.43 -3.31
N ALA A 347 14.98 31.30 -4.63
CA ALA A 347 15.74 32.23 -5.48
C ALA A 347 15.11 33.64 -5.49
N TRP A 348 13.78 33.72 -5.51
CA TRP A 348 13.08 35.01 -5.49
C TRP A 348 13.31 35.76 -4.17
N LEU A 349 13.11 35.10 -3.02
CA LEU A 349 13.32 35.70 -1.71
C LEU A 349 14.79 36.11 -1.50
N ALA A 350 15.75 35.29 -1.97
CA ALA A 350 17.16 35.66 -1.95
C ALA A 350 17.42 36.88 -2.85
N SER A 351 16.94 36.90 -4.10
CA SER A 351 17.16 38.01 -5.04
C SER A 351 16.60 39.35 -4.55
N ALA A 352 15.55 39.33 -3.74
CA ALA A 352 14.96 40.54 -3.17
C ALA A 352 15.91 41.25 -2.16
N SER A 353 16.92 40.55 -1.65
CA SER A 353 17.88 41.04 -0.67
C SER A 353 19.29 41.25 -1.25
N LEU A 354 19.51 41.03 -2.55
CA LEU A 354 20.83 41.07 -3.18
C LEU A 354 20.98 42.23 -4.18
N GLU A 355 22.12 42.91 -4.13
CA GLU A 355 22.50 43.95 -5.08
C GLU A 355 23.43 43.41 -6.19
N ALA A 356 23.68 44.20 -7.23
CA ALA A 356 24.57 43.80 -8.33
C ALA A 356 26.01 43.51 -7.86
N SER A 357 26.46 44.21 -6.83
CA SER A 357 27.75 44.00 -6.16
C SER A 357 27.85 42.65 -5.43
N ASP A 358 26.72 42.09 -5.01
CA ASP A 358 26.67 40.82 -4.30
C ASP A 358 26.81 39.60 -5.21
N VAL A 359 26.59 39.77 -6.52
CA VAL A 359 26.50 38.65 -7.49
C VAL A 359 27.60 38.67 -8.54
N ILE A 360 28.74 39.31 -8.24
CA ILE A 360 29.88 39.40 -9.15
C ILE A 360 30.63 38.08 -9.34
N ASP A 361 30.67 37.25 -8.29
CA ASP A 361 31.30 35.94 -8.30
C ASP A 361 30.60 34.99 -7.31
N LEU A 362 30.90 33.71 -7.45
CA LEU A 362 30.25 32.65 -6.67
C LEU A 362 30.50 32.78 -5.15
N PRO A 363 31.74 33.01 -4.66
CA PRO A 363 31.98 33.20 -3.22
C PRO A 363 31.19 34.38 -2.62
N THR A 364 31.16 35.52 -3.32
CA THR A 364 30.45 36.72 -2.87
C THR A 364 28.95 36.46 -2.84
N ALA A 365 28.40 35.88 -3.91
CA ALA A 365 26.98 35.56 -3.99
C ALA A 365 26.54 34.57 -2.90
N LEU A 366 27.35 33.56 -2.62
CA LEU A 366 27.08 32.60 -1.54
C LEU A 366 27.09 33.29 -0.18
N SER A 367 28.12 34.10 0.11
CA SER A 367 28.25 34.84 1.36
C SER A 367 27.07 35.80 1.57
N SER A 368 26.73 36.60 0.55
CA SER A 368 25.62 37.56 0.61
C SER A 368 24.26 36.85 0.74
N THR A 369 24.05 35.71 0.06
CA THR A 369 22.82 34.92 0.22
C THR A 369 22.69 34.35 1.64
N LEU A 370 23.78 33.84 2.22
CA LEU A 370 23.79 33.36 3.61
C LEU A 370 23.54 34.49 4.61
N ASN A 371 24.14 35.66 4.38
CA ASN A 371 23.89 36.85 5.20
C ASN A 371 22.42 37.30 5.11
N ALA A 372 21.83 37.30 3.90
CA ALA A 372 20.43 37.61 3.70
C ALA A 372 19.51 36.63 4.44
N ALA A 373 19.79 35.32 4.38
CA ALA A 373 19.04 34.31 5.12
C ALA A 373 19.06 34.50 6.65
N ILE A 374 20.08 35.15 7.20
CA ILE A 374 20.19 35.41 8.65
C ILE A 374 19.56 36.76 9.02
N ARG A 375 19.79 37.80 8.21
CA ARG A 375 19.41 39.18 8.54
C ARG A 375 18.02 39.56 8.10
N ASP A 376 17.52 38.97 7.01
CA ASP A 376 16.17 39.19 6.52
C ASP A 376 15.20 38.19 7.19
N PRO A 377 14.21 38.66 7.97
CA PRO A 377 13.31 37.77 8.70
C PRO A 377 12.50 36.83 7.78
N LEU A 378 12.11 37.27 6.59
CA LEU A 378 11.29 36.47 5.68
C LEU A 378 12.12 35.34 5.07
N ASN A 379 13.34 35.64 4.62
CA ASN A 379 14.31 34.64 4.16
C ASN A 379 14.65 33.64 5.27
N GLY A 380 14.89 34.13 6.49
CA GLY A 380 15.18 33.27 7.64
C GLY A 380 14.03 32.33 7.99
N MET A 381 12.78 32.84 8.03
CA MET A 381 11.59 32.02 8.28
C MET A 381 11.36 30.98 7.18
N TRP A 382 11.58 31.35 5.91
CA TRP A 382 11.49 30.43 4.79
C TRP A 382 12.53 29.30 4.89
N LEU A 383 13.79 29.65 5.17
CA LEU A 383 14.87 28.68 5.39
C LEU A 383 14.54 27.70 6.52
N VAL A 384 14.11 28.22 7.68
CA VAL A 384 13.71 27.38 8.83
C VAL A 384 12.57 26.45 8.45
N THR A 385 11.58 26.93 7.70
CA THR A 385 10.43 26.13 7.24
C THR A 385 10.88 24.98 6.35
N ILE A 386 11.77 25.23 5.38
CA ILE A 386 12.33 24.19 4.50
C ILE A 386 13.08 23.14 5.34
N VAL A 387 13.99 23.57 6.20
CA VAL A 387 14.80 22.65 7.03
C VAL A 387 13.89 21.83 7.94
N ALA A 388 12.90 22.44 8.59
CA ALA A 388 11.94 21.75 9.44
C ALA A 388 11.12 20.72 8.67
N ALA A 389 10.65 21.05 7.46
CA ALA A 389 9.88 20.14 6.62
C ALA A 389 10.68 18.88 6.24
N PHE A 390 11.95 19.02 5.85
CA PHE A 390 12.80 17.88 5.52
C PHE A 390 13.25 17.06 6.74
N ILE A 391 13.46 17.70 7.90
CA ILE A 391 13.68 16.99 9.17
C ILE A 391 12.46 16.16 9.56
N PHE A 392 11.26 16.73 9.41
CA PHE A 392 10.01 16.02 9.68
C PHE A 392 9.80 14.85 8.71
N PHE A 393 10.12 15.04 7.43
CA PHE A 393 10.01 13.99 6.41
C PHE A 393 10.98 12.82 6.62
N THR A 394 12.09 13.02 7.34
CA THR A 394 13.11 11.99 7.51
C THR A 394 12.71 10.96 8.57
N ASP A 395 12.53 9.70 8.17
CA ASP A 395 12.21 8.60 9.09
C ASP A 395 13.47 7.83 9.52
N THR A 396 13.80 7.88 10.82
CA THR A 396 14.83 7.05 11.46
C THR A 396 14.47 6.78 12.93
N HIS A 397 14.98 5.69 13.53
CA HIS A 397 14.74 5.36 14.94
C HIS A 397 15.36 6.33 15.95
N LEU A 398 16.41 7.03 15.53
CA LEU A 398 17.21 7.87 16.41
C LEU A 398 16.95 9.33 16.06
N ARG A 399 16.46 10.09 17.03
CA ARG A 399 16.15 11.52 16.87
C ARG A 399 17.34 12.32 16.30
N SER A 400 18.57 11.95 16.68
CA SER A 400 19.80 12.57 16.16
C SER A 400 19.99 12.31 14.66
N TRP A 401 19.79 11.08 14.20
CA TRP A 401 19.89 10.72 12.78
C TRP A 401 18.77 11.34 11.95
N ARG A 402 17.57 11.49 12.51
CA ARG A 402 16.49 12.23 11.86
C ARG A 402 16.87 13.69 11.62
N ILE A 403 17.42 14.35 12.64
CA ILE A 403 17.84 15.75 12.54
C ILE A 403 19.01 15.87 11.55
N LEU A 404 20.05 15.04 11.68
CA LEU A 404 21.23 15.11 10.82
C LEU A 404 20.91 14.75 9.36
N GLY A 405 20.20 13.64 9.14
CA GLY A 405 19.80 13.20 7.80
C GLY A 405 18.85 14.17 7.13
N GLY A 406 17.87 14.69 7.86
CA GLY A 406 16.94 15.68 7.34
C GLY A 406 17.58 17.05 7.08
N ALA A 407 18.49 17.50 7.95
CA ALA A 407 19.27 18.71 7.73
C ALA A 407 20.19 18.57 6.50
N PHE A 408 20.83 17.40 6.33
CA PHE A 408 21.65 17.13 5.14
C PHE A 408 20.81 17.11 3.86
N HIS A 409 19.63 16.47 3.90
CA HIS A 409 18.69 16.46 2.77
C HIS A 409 18.20 17.88 2.42
N ALA A 410 17.85 18.68 3.43
CA ALA A 410 17.50 20.09 3.24
C ALA A 410 18.66 20.88 2.62
N LEU A 411 19.88 20.68 3.13
CA LEU A 411 21.08 21.34 2.63
C LEU A 411 21.34 21.03 1.15
N LEU A 412 21.17 19.77 0.72
CA LEU A 412 21.27 19.42 -0.69
C LEU A 412 20.24 20.16 -1.55
N HIS A 413 19.00 20.27 -1.07
CA HIS A 413 17.98 21.03 -1.80
C HIS A 413 18.28 22.52 -1.86
N LEU A 414 18.75 23.13 -0.76
CA LEU A 414 19.11 24.54 -0.69
C LEU A 414 20.33 24.86 -1.57
N ALA A 415 21.36 24.01 -1.53
CA ALA A 415 22.54 24.14 -2.39
C ALA A 415 22.16 24.03 -3.86
N ALA A 416 21.27 23.11 -4.21
CA ALA A 416 20.77 22.97 -5.58
C ALA A 416 19.87 24.15 -5.99
N ALA A 417 19.02 24.67 -5.11
CA ALA A 417 18.23 25.86 -5.37
C ALA A 417 19.12 27.07 -5.66
N PHE A 418 20.16 27.28 -4.84
CA PHE A 418 21.17 28.31 -5.06
C PHE A 418 21.91 28.10 -6.38
N ALA A 419 22.41 26.91 -6.67
CA ALA A 419 23.14 26.62 -7.90
C ALA A 419 22.27 26.81 -9.16
N VAL A 420 21.02 26.36 -9.13
CA VAL A 420 20.07 26.55 -10.25
C VAL A 420 19.74 28.04 -10.42
N GLY A 421 19.48 28.76 -9.33
CA GLY A 421 19.25 30.20 -9.37
C GLY A 421 20.47 30.98 -9.88
N TRP A 422 21.66 30.58 -9.47
CA TRP A 422 22.93 31.14 -9.92
C TRP A 422 23.15 30.92 -11.42
N ILE A 423 22.92 29.70 -11.93
CA ILE A 423 22.96 29.42 -13.37
C ILE A 423 21.93 30.27 -14.12
N ALA A 424 20.72 30.39 -13.58
CA ALA A 424 19.68 31.23 -14.16
C ALA A 424 20.06 32.71 -14.20
N LEU A 425 20.82 33.20 -13.22
CA LEU A 425 21.35 34.56 -13.20
C LEU A 425 22.47 34.74 -14.24
N LEU A 426 23.43 33.82 -14.31
CA LEU A 426 24.52 33.87 -15.30
C LEU A 426 23.97 33.85 -16.72
N LEU A 427 22.99 33.00 -17.01
CA LEU A 427 22.37 32.93 -18.32
C LEU A 427 21.68 34.25 -18.70
N THR A 428 20.96 34.89 -17.77
CA THR A 428 20.22 36.11 -18.10
C THR A 428 21.11 37.34 -18.16
N VAL A 429 22.05 37.50 -17.23
CA VAL A 429 22.93 38.69 -17.16
C VAL A 429 24.09 38.58 -18.14
N GLN A 430 24.77 37.43 -18.20
CA GLN A 430 25.99 37.29 -19.02
C GLN A 430 25.70 36.79 -20.43
N ALA A 431 24.85 35.77 -20.58
CA ALA A 431 24.61 35.18 -21.90
C ALA A 431 23.56 35.93 -22.72
N PHE A 432 22.52 36.48 -22.07
CA PHE A 432 21.47 37.27 -22.73
C PHE A 432 21.64 38.79 -22.59
N ASP A 433 22.70 39.23 -21.91
CA ASP A 433 23.06 40.65 -21.74
C ASP A 433 21.93 41.51 -21.15
N LEU A 434 21.16 40.94 -20.22
CA LEU A 434 20.08 41.66 -19.54
C LEU A 434 20.61 42.43 -18.34
N TYR A 435 20.10 43.65 -18.16
CA TYR A 435 20.42 44.47 -16.99
C TYR A 435 19.96 43.77 -15.69
N TYR A 436 20.88 43.63 -14.72
CA TYR A 436 20.61 43.04 -13.41
C TYR A 436 19.48 43.78 -12.69
N GLY A 437 18.50 43.03 -12.17
CA GLY A 437 17.36 43.61 -11.46
C GLY A 437 16.28 44.20 -12.36
N SER A 438 16.45 44.17 -13.69
CA SER A 438 15.35 44.49 -14.61
C SER A 438 14.23 43.46 -14.49
N ILE A 439 12.98 43.90 -14.68
CA ILE A 439 11.80 43.02 -14.61
C ILE A 439 11.95 41.82 -15.56
N VAL A 440 12.46 42.06 -16.77
CA VAL A 440 12.67 41.00 -17.78
C VAL A 440 13.70 39.97 -17.29
N GLN A 441 14.82 40.44 -16.72
CA GLN A 441 15.84 39.55 -16.16
C GLN A 441 15.28 38.71 -15.01
N LEU A 442 14.61 39.34 -14.04
CA LEU A 442 14.04 38.65 -12.88
C LEU A 442 12.99 37.61 -13.28
N LEU A 443 12.08 37.96 -14.21
CA LEU A 443 11.07 37.02 -14.71
C LEU A 443 11.72 35.85 -15.46
N LEU A 444 12.70 36.12 -16.33
CA LEU A 444 13.36 35.06 -17.10
C LEU A 444 14.21 34.15 -16.21
N SER A 445 14.95 34.70 -15.25
CA SER A 445 15.68 33.90 -14.26
C SER A 445 14.73 33.07 -13.40
N GLY A 446 13.57 33.61 -13.02
CA GLY A 446 12.51 32.86 -12.34
C GLY A 446 12.00 31.68 -13.17
N VAL A 447 11.71 31.90 -14.47
CA VAL A 447 11.27 30.83 -15.38
C VAL A 447 12.35 29.76 -15.56
N ILE A 448 13.61 30.15 -15.77
CA ILE A 448 14.73 29.19 -15.89
C ILE A 448 14.88 28.38 -14.59
N THR A 449 14.83 29.05 -13.44
CA THR A 449 14.92 28.40 -12.12
C THR A 449 13.77 27.41 -11.92
N PHE A 450 12.56 27.78 -12.35
CA PHE A 450 11.40 26.91 -12.27
C PHE A 450 11.56 25.65 -13.14
N LEU A 451 11.95 25.83 -14.41
CA LEU A 451 12.10 24.73 -15.36
C LEU A 451 13.22 23.76 -14.99
N LEU A 452 14.34 24.27 -14.47
CA LEU A 452 15.47 23.43 -14.04
C LEU A 452 15.27 22.86 -12.64
N GLY A 453 14.65 23.62 -11.74
CA GLY A 453 14.49 23.24 -10.33
C GLY A 453 13.60 22.03 -10.12
N GLY A 454 12.57 21.86 -10.95
CA GLY A 454 11.69 20.70 -10.89
C GLY A 454 12.44 19.37 -11.05
N PRO A 455 13.07 19.10 -12.21
CA PRO A 455 13.84 17.88 -12.43
C PRO A 455 15.01 17.68 -11.47
N VAL A 456 15.74 18.75 -11.12
CA VAL A 456 16.88 18.68 -10.20
C VAL A 456 16.43 18.30 -8.79
N GLY A 457 15.40 18.97 -8.24
CA GLY A 457 14.87 18.64 -6.92
C GLY A 457 14.25 17.24 -6.87
N SER A 458 13.49 16.86 -7.91
CA SER A 458 12.98 15.49 -8.04
C SER A 458 14.11 14.44 -8.07
N PHE A 459 15.24 14.74 -8.71
CA PHE A 459 16.38 13.82 -8.74
C PHE A 459 17.02 13.67 -7.35
N ILE A 460 17.20 14.78 -6.62
CA ILE A 460 17.70 14.76 -5.24
C ILE A 460 16.81 13.89 -4.34
N LEU A 461 15.48 14.01 -4.46
CA LEU A 461 14.57 13.12 -3.73
C LEU A 461 14.79 11.65 -4.11
N GLY A 462 14.98 11.34 -5.39
CA GLY A 462 15.30 9.99 -5.85
C GLY A 462 16.57 9.42 -5.21
N VAL A 463 17.65 10.23 -5.15
CA VAL A 463 18.91 9.87 -4.48
C VAL A 463 18.69 9.66 -2.98
N TYR A 464 17.90 10.53 -2.34
CA TYR A 464 17.53 10.40 -0.93
C TYR A 464 16.80 9.08 -0.67
N LEU A 465 15.75 8.77 -1.43
CA LEU A 465 14.96 7.55 -1.26
C LEU A 465 15.80 6.29 -1.49
N PHE A 466 16.68 6.29 -2.50
CA PHE A 466 17.65 5.22 -2.72
C PHE A 466 18.56 5.02 -1.51
N THR A 467 19.15 6.10 -0.99
CA THR A 467 20.09 6.04 0.13
C THR A 467 19.38 5.59 1.41
N SER A 468 18.21 6.14 1.69
CA SER A 468 17.37 5.81 2.85
C SER A 468 17.06 4.32 2.92
N ILE A 469 16.63 3.72 1.82
CA ILE A 469 16.28 2.31 1.83
C ILE A 469 17.51 1.39 1.78
N ARG A 470 18.55 1.75 1.02
CA ARG A 470 19.73 0.88 0.83
C ARG A 470 20.70 0.89 1.99
N VAL A 471 20.83 2.01 2.68
CA VAL A 471 21.79 2.20 3.77
C VAL A 471 21.10 2.07 5.12
N PHE A 472 19.92 2.65 5.27
CA PHE A 472 19.23 2.72 6.56
C PHE A 472 18.04 1.75 6.68
N GLY A 473 17.65 1.08 5.59
CA GLY A 473 16.48 0.19 5.58
C GLY A 473 15.16 0.92 5.83
N ARG A 474 15.12 2.24 5.61
CA ARG A 474 13.95 3.12 5.88
C ARG A 474 13.33 3.63 4.59
N HIS A 475 12.16 4.27 4.72
CA HIS A 475 11.40 4.79 3.58
C HIS A 475 11.02 3.74 2.54
N GLY A 476 10.72 2.51 2.99
CA GLY A 476 10.34 1.43 2.08
C GLY A 476 9.08 1.76 1.26
N ASN A 477 8.08 2.32 1.95
CA ASN A 477 6.83 2.76 1.35
C ASN A 477 7.03 3.92 0.37
N GLU A 478 7.71 4.99 0.78
CA GLU A 478 7.98 6.17 -0.06
C GLU A 478 8.82 5.79 -1.28
N ALA A 479 9.91 5.05 -1.08
CA ALA A 479 10.79 4.65 -2.16
C ALA A 479 10.05 3.85 -3.22
N PHE A 480 9.28 2.82 -2.83
CA PHE A 480 8.63 1.94 -3.82
C PHE A 480 7.31 2.48 -4.38
N SER A 481 6.56 3.28 -3.63
CA SER A 481 5.39 4.00 -4.15
C SER A 481 5.79 4.95 -5.28
N SER A 482 7.00 5.52 -5.23
CA SER A 482 7.56 6.32 -6.31
C SER A 482 7.82 5.53 -7.60
N LEU A 483 8.10 4.23 -7.49
CA LEU A 483 8.44 3.36 -8.61
C LEU A 483 7.20 2.79 -9.31
N ARG A 484 6.07 2.72 -8.60
CA ARG A 484 4.76 2.27 -9.11
C ARG A 484 4.86 0.92 -9.81
N ILE A 485 5.60 0.00 -9.20
CA ILE A 485 5.91 -1.31 -9.78
C ILE A 485 4.63 -2.17 -9.79
N GLN A 486 4.11 -2.37 -11.00
CA GLN A 486 2.93 -3.21 -11.29
C GLN A 486 3.22 -4.71 -11.29
N ASP A 487 4.49 -5.07 -11.24
CA ASP A 487 4.99 -6.44 -11.38
C ASP A 487 5.05 -7.14 -10.01
N PHE A 488 5.37 -8.43 -10.00
CA PHE A 488 5.46 -9.27 -8.79
C PHE A 488 4.17 -9.29 -7.96
N LYS A 489 3.05 -9.57 -8.64
CA LYS A 489 1.73 -9.68 -7.99
C LYS A 489 1.49 -11.10 -7.53
N GLN A 490 0.72 -11.26 -6.47
CA GLN A 490 0.46 -12.57 -5.90
C GLN A 490 -0.83 -12.59 -5.08
N TRP A 491 -1.37 -13.80 -4.91
CA TRP A 491 -2.50 -14.08 -4.04
C TRP A 491 -2.35 -15.50 -3.46
N LEU A 492 -3.22 -15.85 -2.50
CA LEU A 492 -3.25 -17.18 -1.93
C LEU A 492 -4.47 -17.95 -2.42
N ARG A 493 -4.24 -19.22 -2.74
CA ARG A 493 -5.29 -20.21 -2.99
C ARG A 493 -5.21 -21.28 -1.91
N LEU A 494 -6.29 -21.47 -1.18
CA LEU A 494 -6.35 -22.35 -0.03
C LEU A 494 -7.26 -23.53 -0.34
N LYS A 495 -6.85 -24.71 0.14
CA LYS A 495 -7.56 -25.97 0.00
C LYS A 495 -7.70 -26.64 1.34
N VAL A 496 -8.92 -26.87 1.80
CA VAL A 496 -9.17 -27.84 2.86
C VAL A 496 -9.34 -29.21 2.20
N GLY A 497 -8.39 -30.11 2.46
CA GLY A 497 -8.40 -31.48 1.98
C GLY A 497 -9.44 -32.34 2.69
N ALA A 498 -9.75 -33.49 2.09
CA ALA A 498 -10.65 -34.48 2.71
C ALA A 498 -10.08 -35.07 4.02
N ASP A 499 -8.76 -34.98 4.22
CA ASP A 499 -8.04 -35.34 5.44
C ASP A 499 -8.09 -34.23 6.51
N GLY A 500 -8.76 -33.11 6.23
CA GLY A 500 -8.82 -31.94 7.10
C GLY A 500 -7.58 -31.05 7.04
N ALA A 501 -6.56 -31.37 6.23
CA ALA A 501 -5.37 -30.53 6.11
C ALA A 501 -5.66 -29.27 5.29
N LEU A 502 -5.17 -28.12 5.77
CA LEU A 502 -5.20 -26.86 5.04
C LEU A 502 -3.92 -26.73 4.20
N THR A 503 -4.06 -26.81 2.88
CA THR A 503 -2.96 -26.51 1.95
C THR A 503 -3.10 -25.08 1.44
N ILE A 504 -2.04 -24.29 1.57
CA ILE A 504 -1.98 -22.90 1.09
C ILE A 504 -0.99 -22.84 -0.05
N TYR A 505 -1.47 -22.47 -1.23
CA TYR A 505 -0.68 -22.22 -2.44
C TYR A 505 -0.51 -20.71 -2.58
N ALA A 506 0.71 -20.21 -2.47
CA ALA A 506 1.02 -18.84 -2.83
C ALA A 506 1.35 -18.80 -4.33
N ILE A 507 0.62 -17.99 -5.09
CA ILE A 507 0.69 -17.96 -6.55
C ILE A 507 1.11 -16.57 -7.00
N GLY A 508 2.17 -16.48 -7.79
CA GLY A 508 2.76 -15.22 -8.25
C GLY A 508 2.71 -15.01 -9.76
N ILE A 509 2.72 -13.74 -10.17
CA ILE A 509 2.86 -13.24 -11.54
C ILE A 509 4.05 -12.27 -11.54
N ASP A 510 5.16 -12.69 -12.17
CA ASP A 510 6.39 -11.89 -12.21
C ASP A 510 6.20 -10.60 -13.01
N ARG A 511 5.55 -10.65 -14.17
CA ARG A 511 5.20 -9.47 -14.97
C ARG A 511 3.75 -9.52 -15.43
N VAL A 512 2.96 -8.55 -14.98
CA VAL A 512 1.55 -8.42 -15.34
C VAL A 512 1.36 -7.93 -16.77
N ALA A 513 0.22 -8.24 -17.37
CA ALA A 513 -0.09 -7.77 -18.72
C ALA A 513 -0.40 -6.26 -18.73
N ARG A 514 0.19 -5.54 -19.68
CA ARG A 514 -0.01 -4.09 -19.85
C ARG A 514 -0.81 -3.74 -21.10
N GLN A 515 -1.01 -4.73 -21.97
CA GLN A 515 -1.80 -4.61 -23.19
C GLN A 515 -2.91 -5.66 -23.16
N TRP A 516 -4.11 -5.23 -23.51
CA TRP A 516 -5.33 -6.01 -23.38
C TRP A 516 -6.15 -5.88 -24.65
N ARG A 517 -6.61 -7.01 -25.18
CA ARG A 517 -7.55 -7.08 -26.29
C ARG A 517 -8.94 -7.34 -25.74
N ASP A 518 -9.92 -6.57 -26.21
CA ASP A 518 -11.31 -6.81 -25.85
C ASP A 518 -11.76 -8.18 -26.36
N ALA A 519 -12.55 -8.87 -25.56
CA ALA A 519 -13.01 -10.21 -25.83
C ALA A 519 -14.39 -10.43 -25.21
N GLU A 520 -14.98 -11.58 -25.51
CA GLU A 520 -16.25 -12.00 -24.93
C GLU A 520 -16.10 -13.41 -24.37
N ARG A 521 -16.68 -13.65 -23.19
CA ARG A 521 -16.75 -14.97 -22.56
C ARG A 521 -18.16 -15.21 -22.09
N GLY A 522 -18.81 -16.24 -22.63
CA GLY A 522 -20.17 -16.62 -22.25
C GLY A 522 -21.21 -15.48 -22.37
N GLY A 523 -21.17 -14.70 -23.45
CA GLY A 523 -22.10 -13.58 -23.65
C GLY A 523 -21.71 -12.26 -22.95
N ALA A 524 -20.61 -12.26 -22.18
CA ALA A 524 -20.19 -11.14 -21.36
C ALA A 524 -18.83 -10.59 -21.80
N ALA A 525 -18.74 -9.25 -21.85
CA ALA A 525 -17.51 -8.55 -22.21
C ALA A 525 -16.39 -8.84 -21.18
N THR A 526 -15.19 -9.09 -21.68
CA THR A 526 -13.98 -9.34 -20.89
C THR A 526 -12.76 -8.83 -21.66
N SER A 527 -11.56 -9.09 -21.16
CA SER A 527 -10.32 -8.73 -21.86
C SER A 527 -9.30 -9.86 -21.75
N LEU A 528 -8.60 -10.14 -22.85
CA LEU A 528 -7.52 -11.12 -22.89
C LEU A 528 -6.17 -10.41 -22.90
N PRO A 529 -5.15 -10.94 -22.21
CA PRO A 529 -3.81 -10.39 -22.28
C PRO A 529 -3.30 -10.46 -23.72
N ALA A 530 -2.83 -9.33 -24.24
CA ALA A 530 -2.21 -9.18 -25.56
C ALA A 530 -0.73 -8.76 -25.42
N ASP A 531 -0.15 -8.93 -24.24
CA ASP A 531 1.22 -8.55 -23.91
C ASP A 531 2.12 -9.80 -23.91
N GLY A 532 2.91 -9.97 -24.97
CA GLY A 532 3.82 -11.13 -25.12
C GLY A 532 4.96 -11.18 -24.10
N ARG A 533 5.15 -10.15 -23.28
CA ARG A 533 6.11 -10.14 -22.16
C ARG A 533 5.43 -10.48 -20.83
N ALA A 534 4.11 -10.63 -20.77
CA ALA A 534 3.43 -11.02 -19.54
C ALA A 534 3.80 -12.46 -19.18
N THR A 535 4.01 -12.73 -17.90
CA THR A 535 4.31 -14.08 -17.42
C THR A 535 3.03 -14.78 -16.99
N ALA A 536 2.96 -16.09 -17.19
CA ALA A 536 1.90 -16.90 -16.62
C ALA A 536 2.00 -16.95 -15.08
N PRO A 537 0.90 -17.19 -14.37
CA PRO A 537 0.94 -17.51 -12.95
C PRO A 537 1.83 -18.73 -12.66
N ARG A 538 2.57 -18.69 -11.55
CA ARG A 538 3.39 -19.82 -11.08
C ARG A 538 3.32 -19.96 -9.56
N LEU A 539 3.58 -21.17 -9.06
CA LEU A 539 3.73 -21.40 -7.63
C LEU A 539 4.97 -20.63 -7.13
N ILE A 540 4.81 -19.88 -6.05
CA ILE A 540 5.92 -19.18 -5.36
C ILE A 540 6.23 -19.84 -4.01
N ASP A 541 5.24 -20.42 -3.34
CA ASP A 541 5.40 -21.19 -2.11
C ASP A 541 4.19 -22.12 -1.89
N LYS A 542 4.37 -23.18 -1.10
CA LYS A 542 3.32 -24.13 -0.71
C LYS A 542 3.56 -24.59 0.73
N VAL A 543 2.53 -24.46 1.56
CA VAL A 543 2.54 -24.97 2.95
C VAL A 543 1.31 -25.82 3.22
N ILE A 544 1.50 -26.89 3.99
CA ILE A 544 0.41 -27.77 4.45
C ILE A 544 0.36 -27.68 5.97
N VAL A 545 -0.75 -27.14 6.48
CA VAL A 545 -1.02 -27.01 7.92
C VAL A 545 -2.03 -28.08 8.30
N ARG A 546 -1.63 -28.98 9.20
CA ARG A 546 -2.54 -30.00 9.73
C ARG A 546 -3.30 -29.44 10.93
N PRO A 547 -4.55 -29.89 11.16
CA PRO A 547 -5.27 -29.59 12.38
C PRO A 547 -4.45 -29.97 13.61
N ALA A 548 -4.71 -29.33 14.75
CA ALA A 548 -4.14 -29.77 16.01
C ALA A 548 -4.49 -31.25 16.24
N LYS A 549 -3.49 -32.08 16.59
CA LYS A 549 -3.78 -33.41 17.10
C LYS A 549 -4.38 -33.22 18.49
N GLY A 550 -5.62 -33.67 18.67
CA GLY A 550 -6.29 -33.72 19.97
C GLY A 550 -5.56 -34.58 20.99
#